data_AF-A0A970WIV9-F1
#
_entry.id   AF-A0A970WIV9-F1
#
_cell.length_a   1.000
_cell.length_b   1.000
_cell.length_c   1.000
_cell.angle_alpha   90.00
_cell.angle_beta   90.00
_cell.angle_gamma   90.00
#
_symmetry.space_group_name_H-M   'P 1'
#
loop_
_entity.id
_entity.type
_entity.pdbx_description
1 polymer ?
#
loop_
_entity_poly.entity_id
_entity_poly.type
_entity_poly.pdbx_seq_one_letter_code
_entity_poly.pdbx_strand_id
1 'polypeptide(L)' 'MDNQGANVGQNQLTSDYWQGDEPKWQNSCKDGKGGIDVGENKLDKSSNRTMQHISLPIIDENGRAIGAVTYGLAVDSI' A
#
# COMPACT_ATOMS: atom_id res chain seq x y z
N MET A 1 -0.30 6.06 -3.05
CA MET A 1 -1.75 6.12 -3.38
C MET A 1 -2.30 7.40 -2.77
N ASP A 2 -3.13 8.15 -3.49
CA ASP A 2 -3.78 9.36 -2.96
C ASP A 2 -4.99 9.03 -2.06
N ASN A 3 -5.69 10.06 -1.58
CA ASN A 3 -6.89 9.93 -0.76
C ASN A 3 -8.14 9.41 -1.51
N GLN A 4 -8.03 9.09 -2.79
CA GLN A 4 -9.09 8.48 -3.59
C GLN A 4 -8.71 7.07 -4.06
N GLY A 5 -7.47 6.62 -3.81
CA GLY A 5 -6.99 5.30 -4.22
C GLY A 5 -6.25 5.30 -5.55
N ALA A 6 -5.99 6.45 -6.17
CA ALA A 6 -5.20 6.52 -7.39
C ALA A 6 -3.71 6.31 -7.10
N ASN A 7 -3.03 5.60 -8.02
CA ASN A 7 -1.58 5.51 -7.99
C ASN A 7 -0.95 6.84 -8.42
N VAL A 8 -0.21 7.47 -7.50
CA VAL A 8 0.49 8.75 -7.70
C VAL A 8 1.99 8.59 -7.94
N GLY A 9 2.53 7.39 -7.76
CA GLY A 9 3.95 7.12 -7.84
C GLY A 9 4.27 5.65 -7.54
N GLN A 10 5.20 5.09 -8.30
CA GLN A 10 5.59 3.69 -8.23
C GLN A 10 7.06 3.53 -8.60
N ASN A 11 7.75 2.59 -7.95
CA ASN A 11 9.12 2.22 -8.30
C ASN A 11 9.15 1.15 -9.40
N GLN A 12 8.23 0.18 -9.32
CA GLN A 12 8.07 -0.88 -10.31
C GLN A 12 6.74 -0.69 -11.05
N LEU A 13 6.75 -0.94 -12.36
CA LEU A 13 5.54 -0.90 -13.18
C LEU A 13 4.51 -1.89 -12.66
N THR A 14 3.31 -1.40 -12.40
CA THR A 14 2.12 -2.19 -12.09
C THR A 14 1.15 -2.18 -13.28
N SER A 15 0.45 -3.30 -13.50
CA SER A 15 -0.70 -3.36 -14.41
C SER A 15 -1.97 -2.75 -13.80
N ASP A 16 -1.94 -2.49 -12.50
CA ASP A 16 -3.08 -2.01 -11.73
C ASP A 16 -2.87 -0.56 -11.26
N TYR A 17 -3.61 0.35 -11.86
CA TYR A 17 -3.59 1.78 -11.52
C TYR A 17 -4.45 2.09 -10.30
N TRP A 18 -5.57 1.37 -10.14
CA TRP A 18 -6.59 1.68 -9.14
C TRP A 18 -6.35 0.85 -7.89
N GLN A 19 -6.17 1.52 -6.75
CA GLN A 19 -5.83 0.86 -5.49
C GLN A 19 -6.88 1.11 -4.40
N GLY A 20 -7.97 1.82 -4.71
CA GLY A 20 -8.99 2.21 -3.72
C GLY A 20 -9.84 1.04 -3.22
N ASP A 21 -9.90 -0.05 -3.98
CA ASP A 21 -10.55 -1.29 -3.59
C ASP A 21 -9.63 -2.22 -2.77
N GLU A 22 -8.32 -1.95 -2.72
CA GLU A 22 -7.36 -2.79 -2.03
C GLU A 22 -7.34 -2.57 -0.51
N PRO A 23 -7.21 -3.64 0.32
CA PRO A 23 -7.14 -3.53 1.77
C PRO A 23 -6.01 -2.60 2.24
N LYS A 24 -4.88 -2.66 1.55
CA LYS A 24 -3.68 -1.86 1.82
C LYS A 24 -3.93 -0.35 1.74
N TRP A 25 -4.94 0.09 0.99
CA TRP A 25 -5.40 1.49 0.93
C TRP A 25 -6.55 1.74 1.90
N GLN A 26 -7.54 0.83 1.95
CA GLN A 26 -8.70 0.98 2.84
C GLN A 26 -8.30 1.01 4.31
N ASN A 27 -7.31 0.24 4.72
CA ASN A 27 -6.87 0.20 6.11
C ASN A 27 -5.96 1.38 6.46
N SER A 28 -5.26 1.95 5.48
CA SER A 28 -4.26 3.00 5.69
C SER A 28 -4.73 4.43 5.40
N CYS A 29 -5.75 4.62 4.57
CA CYS A 29 -6.22 5.98 4.23
C CYS A 29 -7.70 6.24 4.53
N LYS A 30 -8.54 5.21 4.73
CA LYS A 30 -10.00 5.34 4.73
C LYS A 30 -10.51 6.42 5.68
N ASP A 31 -11.29 7.32 5.09
CA ASP A 31 -11.91 8.49 5.71
C ASP A 31 -10.95 9.37 6.51
N GLY A 32 -9.65 9.28 6.25
CA GLY A 32 -8.60 9.99 6.96
C GLY A 32 -8.27 9.45 8.35
N LYS A 33 -8.79 8.27 8.71
CA LYS A 33 -8.59 7.60 10.00
C LYS A 33 -7.78 6.31 9.89
N GLY A 34 -7.19 6.06 8.73
CA GLY A 34 -6.41 4.85 8.48
C GLY A 34 -5.09 4.84 9.24
N GLY A 35 -4.53 3.64 9.40
CA GLY A 35 -3.31 3.39 10.16
C GLY A 35 -2.30 2.55 9.36
N ILE A 36 -1.38 1.90 10.07
CA ILE A 36 -0.47 0.96 9.44
C ILE A 36 -1.24 -0.30 9.06
N ASP A 37 -1.09 -0.73 7.81
CA ASP A 37 -1.61 -2.01 7.33
C ASP A 37 -0.44 -2.94 7.02
N VAL A 38 -0.53 -4.18 7.51
CA VAL A 38 0.44 -5.24 7.25
C VAL A 38 -0.30 -6.37 6.57
N GLY A 39 -0.09 -6.48 5.27
CA GLY A 39 -0.68 -7.52 4.45
C GLY A 39 -0.08 -8.89 4.72
N GLU A 40 -0.82 -9.92 4.30
CA GLU A 40 -0.35 -11.30 4.36
C GLU A 40 0.81 -11.55 3.38
N ASN A 41 1.60 -12.57 3.70
CA ASN A 41 2.64 -13.08 2.81
C ASN A 41 1.98 -13.74 1.60
N LYS A 42 2.30 -13.25 0.40
CA LYS A 42 1.74 -13.77 -0.85
C LYS A 42 2.85 -14.05 -1.84
N LEU A 43 2.76 -15.17 -2.54
CA LEU A 43 3.62 -15.44 -3.70
C LEU A 43 3.27 -14.42 -4.79
N ASP A 44 4.19 -13.51 -5.04
CA ASP A 44 4.11 -12.62 -6.20
C ASP A 44 4.56 -13.39 -7.44
N LYS A 45 3.61 -13.67 -8.32
CA LYS A 45 3.85 -14.44 -9.56
C LYS A 45 4.71 -13.69 -10.56
N SER A 46 4.81 -12.35 -10.45
CA SER A 46 5.60 -11.54 -11.38
C SER A 46 7.10 -11.65 -11.11
N SER A 47 7.48 -11.73 -9.83
CA SER A 47 8.87 -11.86 -9.37
C SER A 47 9.25 -13.29 -8.94
N ASN A 48 8.27 -14.19 -8.84
CA ASN A 48 8.41 -15.54 -8.30
C ASN A 48 9.03 -15.54 -6.89
N ARG A 49 8.59 -14.62 -6.03
CA ARG A 49 9.04 -14.44 -4.64
C ARG A 49 7.85 -14.29 -3.71
N THR A 50 8.02 -14.72 -2.47
CA THR A 50 7.07 -14.40 -1.40
C THR A 50 7.26 -12.94 -1.02
N MET A 51 6.22 -12.14 -1.23
CA MET A 51 6.20 -10.72 -0.89
C MET A 51 5.22 -10.47 0.25
N GLN A 52 5.62 -9.58 1.15
CA GLN A 52 4.75 -8.98 2.16
C GLN A 52 4.56 -7.50 1.83
N HIS A 53 3.33 -7.01 1.91
CA HIS A 53 3.04 -5.60 1.71
C HIS A 53 2.84 -4.90 3.05
N ILE A 54 3.50 -3.76 3.26
CA ILE A 54 3.30 -2.89 4.41
C ILE A 54 2.88 -1.51 3.89
N SER A 55 1.70 -1.04 4.27
CA SER A 55 1.24 0.31 3.95
C SER A 55 1.30 1.22 5.15
N LEU A 56 1.85 2.42 4.95
CA LEU A 56 1.91 3.48 5.94
C LEU A 56 1.03 4.65 5.49
N PRO A 57 0.24 5.24 6.40
CA PRO A 57 -0.57 6.41 6.09
C PRO A 57 0.32 7.65 5.92
N ILE A 58 -0.04 8.53 4.99
CA ILE A 58 0.54 9.86 4.87
C ILE A 58 -0.39 10.81 5.62
N ILE A 59 0.12 11.44 6.67
CA ILE A 59 -0.67 12.25 7.61
C ILE A 59 -0.38 13.74 7.39
N ASP A 60 -1.43 14.56 7.31
CA ASP A 60 -1.33 16.03 7.23
C ASP A 60 -1.08 16.69 8.60
N GLU A 61 -0.96 18.03 8.64
CA GLU A 61 -0.77 18.75 9.91
C GLU A 61 -1.92 18.62 10.92
N ASN A 62 -3.11 18.19 10.47
CA ASN A 62 -4.30 18.03 11.30
C ASN A 62 -4.46 16.59 11.81
N GLY A 63 -3.53 15.69 11.50
CA GLY A 63 -3.60 14.28 11.89
C GLY A 63 -4.49 13.44 10.98
N ARG A 64 -4.89 13.93 9.80
CA ARG A 64 -5.74 13.23 8.85
C ARG A 64 -4.89 12.46 7.84
N ALA A 65 -5.23 11.19 7.61
CA ALA A 65 -4.64 10.44 6.50
C ALA A 65 -5.11 10.98 5.13
N ILE A 66 -4.17 11.43 4.31
CA ILE A 66 -4.41 12.03 2.98
C ILE A 66 -3.86 11.17 1.83
N GLY A 67 -3.39 9.97 2.15
CA GLY A 67 -2.90 9.00 1.21
C GLY A 67 -2.19 7.88 1.96
N ALA A 68 -1.57 6.99 1.20
CA ALA A 68 -0.76 5.92 1.76
C ALA A 68 0.38 5.52 0.82
N VAL A 69 1.50 5.12 1.42
CA VAL A 69 2.66 4.54 0.74
C VAL A 69 2.74 3.05 1.08
N THR A 70 2.88 2.20 0.06
CA THR A 70 3.02 0.75 0.23
C THR A 70 4.43 0.32 -0.11
N TYR A 71 5.03 -0.49 0.75
CA TYR A 71 6.31 -1.14 0.55
C TYR A 71 6.10 -2.63 0.35
N GLY A 72 6.66 -3.19 -0.72
CA GLY A 72 6.77 -4.63 -0.92
C GLY A 72 8.10 -5.15 -0.42
N LEU A 73 8.05 -6.11 0.50
CA LEU A 73 9.22 -6.74 1.11
C LEU A 73 9.31 -8.19 0.66
N ALA A 74 10.45 -8.61 0.12
CA ALA A 74 10.69 -10.02 -0.19
C ALA A 74 11.07 -10.76 1.11
N VAL A 75 10.24 -11.72 1.51
CA VAL A 75 10.40 -12.44 2.80
C VAL A 75 11.43 -13.57 2.69
N ASP A 76 11.71 -14.04 1.47
CA ASP A 76 12.63 -15.16 1.20
C ASP A 76 14.13 -14.79 1.29
N SER A 77 14.47 -13.59 1.79
CA SER A 77 15.81 -12.99 1.67
C SER A 77 16.59 -12.90 2.98
N ILE A 78 16.29 -13.72 3.99
CA ILE A 78 17.06 -13.79 5.25
C ILE A 78 18.16 -14.84 5.16
#